data_AF-A0A409XHM1-F1
#
_entry.id   AF-A0A409XHM1-F1
#
_cell.length_a   1.000
_cell.length_b   1.000
_cell.length_c   1.000
_cell.angle_alpha   90.00
_cell.angle_beta   90.00
_cell.angle_gamma   90.00
#
_symmetry.space_group_name_H-M   'P 1'
#
loop_
_entity.id
_entity.type
_entity.pdbx_description
1 polymer ?
#
loop_
_entity_poly.entity_id
_entity_poly.type
_entity_poly.pdbx_seq_one_letter_code
_entity_poly.pdbx_strand_id
1 'polypeptide(L)'
;MSRFFRSLPNKLSDHRTNQINIGPLSDAPPEWAPAPGNTHYYGKINEAPGKEYDDAERFCEVVPLNPPRLLPSDAVDKINQFGCVAWGIEIPTSPRFVGIILSPNDSKNVSKVVTVQTGRECKDVCIFSSMPIMAGLYGIQGKTGVYYEICINRMDGIIAIGTACKPYPEWRLPGWNRMSAGFHLDDFCKFFEDADGGRDYTNDMKQIRSGDIVGCGYEFQTGSLFFTYNGVQLPPAFTGIYLPRHAQDVFAAIGVEGHCNFQVNFGAELFRWKEGNEWAWRVEGHVGRLTGDPSNFDDELPSYQQARFS
;
A
#
# COMPACT_ATOMS: atom_id res chain seq x y z
N MET A 1 6.77 37.86 84.48
CA MET A 1 7.25 38.71 83.36
C MET A 1 7.20 37.91 82.07
N SER A 2 6.61 38.51 81.04
CA SER A 2 6.81 38.29 79.59
C SER A 2 6.70 36.88 78.99
N ARG A 3 5.63 36.70 78.21
CA ARG A 3 5.52 35.75 77.08
C ARG A 3 6.50 36.17 75.98
N PHE A 4 7.11 35.22 75.27
CA PHE A 4 7.24 35.25 73.80
C PHE A 4 7.79 33.89 73.31
N PHE A 5 6.88 32.99 72.94
CA PHE A 5 7.15 31.95 71.94
C PHE A 5 6.89 32.58 70.57
N ARG A 6 7.87 32.52 69.64
CA ARG A 6 7.62 32.79 68.22
C ARG A 6 7.95 31.55 67.38
N SER A 7 6.88 31.12 66.72
CA SER A 7 6.72 30.09 65.72
C SER A 7 7.67 30.27 64.51
N LEU A 8 8.17 29.12 64.02
CA LEU A 8 8.87 28.94 62.75
C LEU A 8 7.85 28.92 61.60
N PRO A 9 8.03 29.67 60.50
CA PRO A 9 7.11 29.62 59.38
C PRO A 9 7.31 28.36 58.52
N ASN A 10 6.21 27.62 58.35
CA ASN A 10 6.02 26.54 57.37
C ASN A 10 6.32 27.03 55.94
N LYS A 11 7.26 26.38 55.25
CA LYS A 11 7.32 26.39 53.78
C LYS A 11 6.47 25.22 53.27
N LEU A 12 5.21 25.52 52.98
CA LEU A 12 4.35 24.64 52.17
C LEU A 12 4.78 24.78 50.70
N SER A 13 5.03 23.62 50.10
CA SER A 13 5.32 23.40 48.69
C SER A 13 4.10 23.68 47.82
N ASP A 14 4.20 24.62 46.89
CA ASP A 14 3.25 24.79 45.80
C ASP A 14 3.38 23.64 44.79
N HIS A 15 2.61 22.57 45.01
CA HIS A 15 2.30 21.61 43.96
C HIS A 15 1.30 22.26 43.00
N ARG A 16 1.79 22.86 41.90
CA ARG A 16 0.95 23.12 40.74
C ARG A 16 0.62 21.79 40.07
N THR A 17 -0.59 21.31 40.30
CA THR A 17 -1.24 20.27 39.52
C THR A 17 -1.39 20.76 38.08
N ASN A 18 -0.55 20.28 37.16
CA ASN A 18 -0.82 20.40 35.73
C ASN A 18 -2.03 19.50 35.40
N GLN A 19 -3.23 20.07 35.44
CA GLN A 19 -4.39 19.47 34.79
C GLN A 19 -4.11 19.44 33.29
N ILE A 20 -3.78 18.26 32.77
CA ILE A 20 -3.79 17.98 31.34
C ILE A 20 -5.27 18.00 30.94
N ASN A 21 -5.64 19.02 30.20
CA ASN A 21 -6.97 19.17 29.63
C ASN A 21 -7.12 18.13 28.51
N ILE A 22 -7.64 16.95 28.85
CA ILE A 22 -7.96 15.92 27.86
C ILE A 22 -9.24 16.38 27.16
N GLY A 23 -9.09 17.04 26.02
CA GLY A 23 -10.19 17.30 25.09
C GLY A 23 -10.84 15.98 24.63
N PRO A 24 -12.07 16.03 24.10
CA PRO A 24 -12.79 14.82 23.70
C PRO A 24 -11.95 14.02 22.70
N LEU A 25 -11.81 12.71 22.97
CA LEU A 25 -11.23 11.74 22.03
C LEU A 25 -12.06 11.81 20.74
N SER A 26 -11.44 12.31 19.69
CA SER A 26 -11.98 12.27 18.34
C SER A 26 -11.99 10.82 17.85
N ASP A 27 -13.16 10.33 17.44
CA ASP A 27 -13.33 9.03 16.74
C ASP A 27 -12.82 9.07 15.28
N ALA A 28 -12.24 10.18 14.83
CA ALA A 28 -11.65 10.27 13.50
C ALA A 28 -10.29 9.54 13.46
N PRO A 29 -9.99 8.79 12.39
CA PRO A 29 -8.65 8.26 12.18
C PRO A 29 -7.62 9.40 12.19
N PRO A 30 -6.39 9.16 12.66
CA PRO A 30 -5.38 10.20 12.75
C PRO A 30 -5.15 10.84 11.37
N GLU A 31 -5.15 12.18 11.32
CA GLU A 31 -4.74 12.92 10.13
C GLU A 31 -3.30 12.51 9.77
N TRP A 32 -3.08 12.22 8.49
CA TRP A 32 -1.74 11.96 8.01
C TRP A 32 -0.86 13.19 8.26
N ALA A 33 0.31 12.98 8.86
CA ALA A 33 1.32 14.01 9.06
C ALA A 33 2.66 13.51 8.48
N PRO A 34 3.42 14.37 7.78
CA PRO A 34 4.72 13.97 7.24
C PRO A 34 5.68 13.65 8.39
N ALA A 35 6.46 12.57 8.25
CA ALA A 35 7.56 12.29 9.17
C ALA A 35 8.66 13.36 9.02
N PRO A 36 9.35 13.75 10.12
CA PRO A 36 10.43 14.73 10.05
C PRO A 36 11.57 14.27 9.13
N GLY A 37 11.98 15.12 8.18
CA GLY A 37 13.06 14.85 7.23
C GLY A 37 13.29 16.01 6.25
N ASN A 38 14.41 15.97 5.52
CA ASN A 38 14.69 16.96 4.47
C ASN A 38 13.74 16.71 3.28
N THR A 39 12.90 17.69 2.98
CA THR A 39 12.08 17.72 1.76
C THR A 39 12.97 18.20 0.60
N HIS A 40 13.09 17.41 -0.47
CA HIS A 40 13.71 17.88 -1.70
C HIS A 40 12.61 18.47 -2.57
N TYR A 41 12.57 19.80 -2.74
CA TYR A 41 11.54 20.51 -3.52
C TYR A 41 11.63 20.23 -5.04
N TYR A 42 12.63 19.45 -5.43
CA TYR A 42 12.92 18.94 -6.76
C TYR A 42 13.63 17.60 -6.51
N GLY A 43 13.06 16.47 -6.95
CA GLY A 43 13.65 15.14 -6.80
C GLY A 43 15.07 15.07 -7.36
N LYS A 44 15.87 14.14 -6.84
CA LYS A 44 17.33 14.16 -7.05
C LYS A 44 17.76 13.78 -8.47
N ILE A 45 16.96 13.06 -9.27
CA ILE A 45 17.46 12.44 -10.51
C ILE A 45 16.47 12.50 -11.69
N ASN A 46 15.19 12.11 -11.56
CA ASN A 46 14.25 12.04 -12.69
C ASN A 46 12.84 12.57 -12.34
N GLU A 47 12.45 13.68 -12.96
CA GLU A 47 11.11 14.27 -12.83
C GLU A 47 10.30 14.01 -14.11
N ALA A 48 8.98 13.83 -14.00
CA ALA A 48 8.16 13.80 -15.21
C ALA A 48 8.22 15.18 -15.92
N PRO A 49 8.21 15.23 -17.25
CA PRO A 49 8.10 16.47 -17.99
C PRO A 49 6.92 17.32 -17.47
N GLY A 50 7.08 18.64 -17.34
CA GLY A 50 6.05 19.51 -16.71
C GLY A 50 4.64 19.37 -17.30
N LYS A 51 4.51 19.04 -18.60
CA LYS A 51 3.21 18.74 -19.21
C LYS A 51 2.57 17.46 -18.63
N GLU A 52 3.35 16.42 -18.39
CA GLU A 52 2.85 15.14 -17.85
C GLU A 52 2.42 15.30 -16.39
N TYR A 53 3.08 16.19 -15.65
CA TYR A 53 2.65 16.66 -14.34
C TYR A 53 1.29 17.36 -14.43
N ASP A 54 1.16 18.39 -15.27
CA ASP A 54 -0.09 19.15 -15.41
C ASP A 54 -1.26 18.27 -15.88
N ASP A 55 -1.00 17.35 -16.82
CA ASP A 55 -1.98 16.38 -17.31
C ASP A 55 -2.42 15.42 -16.19
N ALA A 56 -1.50 15.02 -15.30
CA ALA A 56 -1.79 14.13 -14.18
C ALA A 56 -2.61 14.83 -13.09
N GLU A 57 -2.29 16.08 -12.76
CA GLU A 57 -3.09 16.89 -11.83
C GLU A 57 -4.50 17.10 -12.38
N ARG A 58 -4.61 17.50 -13.64
CA ARG A 58 -5.90 17.62 -14.30
C ARG A 58 -6.67 16.30 -14.33
N PHE A 59 -6.01 15.18 -14.60
CA PHE A 59 -6.63 13.85 -14.53
C PHE A 59 -7.18 13.57 -13.14
N CYS A 60 -6.44 13.94 -12.09
CA CYS A 60 -6.84 13.77 -10.71
C CYS A 60 -8.07 14.60 -10.32
N GLU A 61 -8.18 15.80 -10.86
CA GLU A 61 -9.33 16.69 -10.63
C GLU A 61 -10.60 16.19 -11.34
N VAL A 62 -10.47 15.68 -12.57
CA VAL A 62 -11.63 15.38 -13.43
C VAL A 62 -12.10 13.93 -13.36
N VAL A 63 -11.22 12.99 -12.99
CA VAL A 63 -11.54 11.56 -12.90
C VAL A 63 -11.65 11.17 -11.43
N PRO A 64 -12.83 10.89 -10.88
CA PRO A 64 -12.94 10.43 -9.50
C PRO A 64 -12.33 9.03 -9.33
N LEU A 65 -11.91 8.71 -8.11
CA LEU A 65 -11.48 7.34 -7.75
C LEU A 65 -12.66 6.38 -7.85
N ASN A 66 -12.36 5.13 -8.23
CA ASN A 66 -13.34 4.07 -8.24
C ASN A 66 -13.74 3.78 -6.78
N PRO A 67 -15.06 3.70 -6.49
CA PRO A 67 -15.48 3.21 -5.19
C PRO A 67 -15.04 1.75 -5.02
N PRO A 68 -14.83 1.28 -3.79
CA PRO A 68 -14.47 -0.10 -3.52
C PRO A 68 -15.60 -1.01 -4.00
N ARG A 69 -15.23 -2.15 -4.58
CA ARG A 69 -16.18 -3.06 -5.24
C ARG A 69 -15.97 -4.50 -4.83
N LEU A 70 -17.04 -5.28 -4.95
CA LEU A 70 -16.93 -6.73 -4.82
C LEU A 70 -16.10 -7.28 -5.98
N LEU A 71 -15.25 -8.26 -5.69
CA LEU A 71 -14.51 -8.96 -6.72
C LEU A 71 -15.48 -9.78 -7.58
N PRO A 72 -15.24 -9.84 -8.90
CA PRO A 72 -15.97 -10.75 -9.79
C PRO A 72 -15.90 -12.20 -9.28
N SER A 73 -16.96 -12.98 -9.52
CA SER A 73 -17.03 -14.37 -9.04
C SER A 73 -15.88 -15.23 -9.56
N ASP A 74 -15.45 -15.04 -10.81
CA ASP A 74 -14.33 -15.78 -11.39
C ASP A 74 -13.00 -15.44 -10.70
N ALA A 75 -12.84 -14.21 -10.21
CA ALA A 75 -11.70 -13.79 -9.41
C ALA A 75 -11.72 -14.48 -8.03
N VAL A 76 -12.89 -14.51 -7.38
CA VAL A 76 -13.08 -15.23 -6.11
C VAL A 76 -12.79 -16.74 -6.28
N ASP A 77 -13.28 -17.35 -7.34
CA ASP A 77 -13.04 -18.77 -7.64
C ASP A 77 -11.55 -19.06 -7.85
N LYS A 78 -10.85 -18.20 -8.59
CA LYS A 78 -9.39 -18.30 -8.78
C LYS A 78 -8.65 -18.18 -7.45
N ILE A 79 -9.05 -17.25 -6.57
CA ILE A 79 -8.44 -17.09 -5.25
C ILE A 79 -8.65 -18.35 -4.40
N ASN A 80 -9.87 -18.89 -4.38
CA ASN A 80 -10.19 -20.11 -3.63
C ASN A 80 -9.42 -21.33 -4.16
N GLN A 81 -9.22 -21.42 -5.48
CA GLN A 81 -8.54 -22.54 -6.11
C GLN A 81 -7.01 -22.45 -6.03
N PHE A 82 -6.44 -21.25 -6.18
CA PHE A 82 -5.00 -21.06 -6.40
C PHE A 82 -4.31 -20.18 -5.34
N GLY A 83 -5.04 -19.63 -4.37
CA GLY A 83 -4.49 -18.76 -3.32
C GLY A 83 -3.80 -17.52 -3.90
N CYS A 84 -2.61 -17.18 -3.38
CA CYS A 84 -1.82 -16.02 -3.84
C CYS A 84 -1.57 -16.01 -5.36
N VAL A 85 -1.47 -17.20 -5.98
CA VAL A 85 -1.13 -17.34 -7.41
C VAL A 85 -2.23 -16.71 -8.30
N ALA A 86 -3.43 -16.48 -7.76
CA ALA A 86 -4.48 -15.76 -8.45
C ALA A 86 -4.13 -14.29 -8.74
N TRP A 87 -3.26 -13.67 -7.92
CA TRP A 87 -2.79 -12.30 -8.17
C TRP A 87 -1.74 -12.30 -9.27
N GLY A 88 -1.98 -11.47 -10.29
CA GLY A 88 -1.05 -11.19 -11.36
C GLY A 88 -0.82 -9.69 -11.51
N ILE A 89 -0.22 -9.28 -12.62
CA ILE A 89 -0.13 -7.88 -13.04
C ILE A 89 -1.01 -7.69 -14.27
N GLU A 90 -1.77 -6.59 -14.31
CA GLU A 90 -2.58 -6.22 -15.46
C GLU A 90 -1.67 -5.93 -16.67
N ILE A 91 -2.08 -6.38 -17.85
CA ILE A 91 -1.35 -6.06 -19.09
C ILE A 91 -1.60 -4.58 -19.41
N PRO A 92 -0.56 -3.73 -19.42
CA PRO A 92 -0.72 -2.31 -19.71
C PRO A 92 -1.21 -2.12 -21.14
N THR A 93 -2.18 -1.23 -21.33
CA THR A 93 -2.67 -0.85 -22.67
C THR A 93 -1.93 0.36 -23.22
N SER A 94 -1.18 1.06 -22.37
CA SER A 94 -0.40 2.24 -22.73
C SER A 94 0.71 1.91 -23.75
N PRO A 95 0.87 2.70 -24.82
CA PRO A 95 2.02 2.56 -25.71
C PRO A 95 3.35 2.95 -25.04
N ARG A 96 3.30 3.54 -23.84
CA ARG A 96 4.49 3.87 -23.02
C ARG A 96 5.17 2.61 -22.48
N PHE A 97 4.40 1.56 -22.21
CA PHE A 97 4.93 0.27 -21.80
C PHE A 97 5.46 -0.48 -23.02
N VAL A 98 6.78 -0.57 -23.12
CA VAL A 98 7.45 -1.35 -24.16
C VAL A 98 8.09 -2.56 -23.48
N GLY A 99 7.38 -3.68 -23.46
CA GLY A 99 7.82 -4.85 -22.70
C GLY A 99 6.88 -6.04 -22.80
N ILE A 100 7.14 -7.04 -21.95
CA ILE A 100 6.30 -8.22 -21.77
C ILE A 100 6.07 -8.48 -20.28
N ILE A 101 4.88 -8.99 -19.99
CA ILE A 101 4.51 -9.50 -18.67
C ILE A 101 4.16 -10.97 -18.83
N LEU A 102 4.89 -11.84 -18.14
CA LEU A 102 4.71 -13.28 -18.18
C LEU A 102 4.09 -13.73 -16.85
N SER A 103 2.85 -14.19 -16.89
CA SER A 103 2.15 -14.72 -15.72
C SER A 103 2.57 -16.18 -15.43
N PRO A 104 2.44 -16.68 -14.20
CA PRO A 104 2.84 -18.04 -13.82
C PRO A 104 2.18 -19.18 -14.64
N ASN A 105 0.98 -18.94 -15.16
CA ASN A 105 0.21 -19.91 -15.94
C ASN A 105 0.44 -19.81 -17.45
N ASP A 106 1.35 -18.94 -17.91
CA ASP A 106 1.75 -18.94 -19.32
C ASP A 106 2.65 -20.15 -19.57
N SER A 107 2.33 -20.94 -20.60
CA SER A 107 3.12 -22.08 -21.08
C SER A 107 4.62 -21.78 -21.29
N LYS A 108 4.98 -20.50 -21.45
CA LYS A 108 6.34 -20.02 -21.63
C LYS A 108 7.05 -19.62 -20.32
N ASN A 109 6.32 -19.49 -19.21
CA ASN A 109 6.87 -19.08 -17.92
C ASN A 109 7.12 -20.30 -17.03
N VAL A 110 8.38 -20.50 -16.64
CA VAL A 110 8.78 -21.57 -15.71
C VAL A 110 8.61 -21.11 -14.25
N SER A 111 8.50 -19.80 -14.03
CA SER A 111 8.40 -19.19 -12.70
C SER A 111 6.97 -19.24 -12.15
N LYS A 112 6.84 -19.47 -10.84
CA LYS A 112 5.53 -19.40 -10.14
C LYS A 112 5.09 -17.97 -9.83
N VAL A 113 5.95 -16.99 -10.14
CA VAL A 113 5.69 -15.57 -9.94
C VAL A 113 5.63 -14.82 -11.28
N VAL A 114 5.04 -13.62 -11.27
CA VAL A 114 4.94 -12.80 -12.48
C VAL A 114 6.33 -12.31 -12.85
N THR A 115 6.71 -12.40 -14.12
CA THR A 115 7.96 -11.80 -14.63
C THR A 115 7.64 -10.60 -15.51
N VAL A 116 8.27 -9.46 -15.26
CA VAL A 116 8.13 -8.23 -16.04
C VAL A 116 9.47 -7.93 -16.71
N GLN A 117 9.45 -7.69 -18.02
CA GLN A 117 10.62 -7.32 -18.80
C GLN A 117 10.28 -6.13 -19.68
N THR A 118 11.04 -5.04 -19.57
CA THR A 118 10.86 -3.82 -20.38
C THR A 118 12.07 -3.56 -21.26
N GLY A 119 11.88 -2.91 -22.40
CA GLY A 119 12.94 -2.47 -23.29
C GLY A 119 13.42 -1.05 -22.96
N ARG A 120 14.52 -0.62 -23.58
CA ARG A 120 15.10 0.73 -23.38
C ARG A 120 14.15 1.88 -23.70
N GLU A 121 13.20 1.65 -24.60
CA GLU A 121 12.20 2.63 -25.02
C GLU A 121 10.97 2.68 -24.10
N CYS A 122 10.92 1.83 -23.07
CA CYS A 122 9.85 1.88 -22.07
C CYS A 122 9.98 3.18 -21.30
N LYS A 123 8.93 3.99 -21.35
CA LYS A 123 8.87 5.25 -20.61
C LYS A 123 8.13 5.03 -19.29
N ASP A 124 8.11 6.04 -18.41
CA ASP A 124 7.37 6.02 -17.15
C ASP A 124 5.98 5.41 -17.28
N VAL A 125 5.77 4.28 -16.63
CA VAL A 125 4.46 3.65 -16.58
C VAL A 125 4.27 2.94 -15.26
N CYS A 126 3.10 3.13 -14.67
CA CYS A 126 2.65 2.42 -13.49
C CYS A 126 1.81 1.22 -13.91
N ILE A 127 2.29 0.03 -13.54
CA ILE A 127 1.59 -1.24 -13.74
C ILE A 127 1.01 -1.70 -12.40
N PHE A 128 -0.15 -2.34 -12.45
CA PHE A 128 -0.92 -2.66 -11.24
C PHE A 128 -1.18 -4.16 -11.09
N SER A 129 -1.39 -4.61 -9.86
CA SER A 129 -1.96 -5.94 -9.64
C SER A 129 -3.32 -6.08 -10.32
N SER A 130 -3.64 -7.31 -10.76
CA SER A 130 -4.93 -7.66 -11.40
C SER A 130 -6.13 -7.56 -10.46
N MET A 131 -5.87 -7.57 -9.16
CA MET A 131 -6.85 -7.46 -8.09
C MET A 131 -6.28 -6.55 -6.99
N PRO A 132 -7.14 -5.91 -6.19
CA PRO A 132 -6.66 -5.18 -5.03
C PRO A 132 -5.91 -6.12 -4.10
N ILE A 133 -4.81 -5.63 -3.53
CA ILE A 133 -4.14 -6.30 -2.41
C ILE A 133 -4.87 -5.97 -1.10
N MET A 134 -5.59 -4.86 -1.06
CA MET A 134 -6.52 -4.51 0.01
C MET A 134 -7.88 -4.18 -0.60
N ALA A 135 -8.81 -5.13 -0.55
CA ALA A 135 -10.18 -4.92 -1.02
C ALA A 135 -11.03 -4.29 0.09
N GLY A 136 -11.54 -3.07 -0.14
CA GLY A 136 -12.18 -2.25 0.90
C GLY A 136 -13.47 -2.85 1.46
N LEU A 137 -14.25 -3.56 0.63
CA LEU A 137 -15.51 -4.19 1.03
C LEU A 137 -15.36 -5.56 1.72
N TYR A 138 -14.12 -6.01 1.94
CA TYR A 138 -13.83 -7.33 2.50
C TYR A 138 -13.23 -7.24 3.90
N GLY A 139 -13.66 -8.15 4.78
CA GLY A 139 -13.17 -8.21 6.16
C GLY A 139 -11.72 -8.70 6.24
N ILE A 140 -10.97 -8.21 7.22
CA ILE A 140 -9.56 -8.62 7.41
C ILE A 140 -9.39 -9.92 8.20
N GLN A 141 -10.39 -10.42 8.93
CA GLN A 141 -10.40 -11.79 9.49
C GLN A 141 -9.06 -12.27 10.12
N GLY A 142 -8.51 -11.49 11.06
CA GLY A 142 -7.25 -11.85 11.73
C GLY A 142 -5.98 -11.60 10.91
N LYS A 143 -6.09 -10.94 9.75
CA LYS A 143 -4.95 -10.40 9.01
C LYS A 143 -4.35 -9.22 9.76
N THR A 144 -3.04 -9.21 9.82
CA THR A 144 -2.24 -8.08 10.28
C THR A 144 -2.07 -7.06 9.16
N GLY A 145 -1.91 -7.54 7.92
CA GLY A 145 -1.67 -6.70 6.77
C GLY A 145 -1.63 -7.48 5.46
N VAL A 146 -1.09 -6.85 4.43
CA VAL A 146 -0.80 -7.47 3.14
C VAL A 146 0.59 -7.09 2.67
N TYR A 147 1.22 -8.00 1.93
CA TYR A 147 2.62 -7.89 1.55
C TYR A 147 2.88 -8.48 0.17
N TYR A 148 3.80 -7.87 -0.59
CA TYR A 148 4.35 -8.41 -1.82
C TYR A 148 5.82 -7.99 -2.00
N GLU A 149 6.57 -8.75 -2.80
CA GLU A 149 7.99 -8.48 -3.08
C GLU A 149 8.26 -8.43 -4.58
N ILE A 150 9.30 -7.68 -4.94
CA ILE A 150 9.93 -7.77 -6.25
C ILE A 150 11.37 -8.28 -6.11
N CYS A 151 11.78 -9.17 -7.01
CA CYS A 151 13.17 -9.60 -7.16
C CYS A 151 13.73 -8.97 -8.44
N ILE A 152 14.77 -8.14 -8.30
CA ILE A 152 15.28 -7.30 -9.38
C ILE A 152 16.41 -8.03 -10.09
N ASN A 153 16.18 -8.50 -11.32
CA ASN A 153 17.21 -9.16 -12.12
C ASN A 153 18.06 -8.14 -12.91
N ARG A 154 17.44 -7.04 -13.34
CA ARG A 154 18.05 -5.90 -14.04
C ARG A 154 17.25 -4.63 -13.75
N MET A 155 17.95 -3.53 -13.55
CA MET A 155 17.38 -2.18 -13.47
C MET A 155 18.29 -1.19 -14.21
N ASP A 156 18.10 -1.07 -15.52
CA ASP A 156 18.74 -0.04 -16.35
C ASP A 156 17.70 1.04 -16.68
N GLY A 157 17.36 1.86 -15.67
CA GLY A 157 16.25 2.81 -15.69
C GLY A 157 15.68 2.98 -14.29
N ILE A 158 14.36 3.08 -14.17
CA ILE A 158 13.65 3.25 -12.89
C ILE A 158 12.79 2.03 -12.59
N ILE A 159 12.81 1.60 -11.33
CA ILE A 159 11.79 0.75 -10.72
C ILE A 159 11.32 1.45 -9.45
N ALA A 160 10.02 1.62 -9.30
CA ALA A 160 9.39 2.09 -8.08
C ALA A 160 8.38 1.05 -7.59
N ILE A 161 8.32 0.79 -6.29
CA ILE A 161 7.40 -0.18 -5.68
C ILE A 161 6.45 0.54 -4.71
N GLY A 162 5.17 0.18 -4.69
CA GLY A 162 4.23 0.77 -3.75
C GLY A 162 2.78 0.38 -4.01
N THR A 163 1.88 1.33 -3.78
CA THR A 163 0.44 1.07 -3.80
C THR A 163 -0.30 2.22 -4.42
N ALA A 164 -1.44 1.95 -5.05
CA ALA A 164 -2.32 3.01 -5.55
C ALA A 164 -3.78 2.59 -5.54
N CYS A 165 -4.66 3.58 -5.37
CA CYS A 165 -6.07 3.48 -5.74
C CYS A 165 -6.24 3.79 -7.24
N LYS A 166 -7.28 3.24 -7.86
CA LYS A 166 -7.60 3.46 -9.27
C LYS A 166 -8.85 4.34 -9.42
N PRO A 167 -9.00 5.10 -10.52
CA PRO A 167 -8.06 5.29 -11.62
C PRO A 167 -6.87 6.17 -11.24
N TYR A 168 -5.66 5.77 -11.65
CA TYR A 168 -4.40 6.48 -11.43
C TYR A 168 -3.83 6.94 -12.79
N PRO A 169 -3.18 8.12 -12.90
CA PRO A 169 -2.52 8.54 -14.13
C PRO A 169 -1.35 7.59 -14.44
N GLU A 170 -1.58 6.62 -15.31
CA GLU A 170 -0.65 5.49 -15.54
C GLU A 170 0.72 5.91 -16.07
N TRP A 171 0.89 7.13 -16.57
CA TRP A 171 2.18 7.70 -17.02
C TRP A 171 3.01 8.30 -15.88
N ARG A 172 2.54 8.23 -14.63
CA ARG A 172 3.24 8.68 -13.43
C ARG A 172 3.69 7.47 -12.61
N LEU A 173 4.81 7.55 -11.90
CA LEU A 173 5.25 6.48 -10.99
C LEU A 173 4.42 6.48 -9.69
N PRO A 174 4.31 5.35 -8.95
CA PRO A 174 3.60 5.29 -7.67
C PRO A 174 4.06 6.37 -6.67
N GLY A 175 3.11 6.92 -5.90
CA GLY A 175 3.37 7.96 -4.91
C GLY A 175 3.31 9.40 -5.42
N TRP A 176 3.37 9.62 -6.74
CA TRP A 176 3.41 10.96 -7.33
C TRP A 176 2.07 11.69 -7.42
N ASN A 177 0.94 11.00 -7.30
CA ASN A 177 -0.38 11.60 -7.39
C ASN A 177 -1.35 10.96 -6.38
N ARG A 178 -2.58 11.48 -6.31
CA ARG A 178 -3.59 11.13 -5.30
C ARG A 178 -3.72 9.62 -5.04
N MET A 179 -3.92 9.30 -3.77
CA MET A 179 -4.18 7.96 -3.22
C MET A 179 -3.16 6.91 -3.68
N SER A 180 -1.89 7.31 -3.73
CA SER A 180 -0.77 6.48 -4.15
C SER A 180 0.42 6.70 -3.23
N ALA A 181 1.14 5.62 -2.92
CA ALA A 181 2.38 5.61 -2.16
C ALA A 181 3.45 4.87 -2.96
N GLY A 182 4.70 5.30 -2.90
CA GLY A 182 5.79 4.68 -3.65
C GLY A 182 7.14 4.84 -2.97
N PHE A 183 8.01 3.86 -3.21
CA PHE A 183 9.43 3.91 -2.93
C PHE A 183 10.19 3.74 -4.24
N HIS A 184 10.95 4.77 -4.61
CA HIS A 184 11.66 4.86 -5.88
C HIS A 184 13.09 4.40 -5.67
N LEU A 185 13.52 3.42 -6.44
CA LEU A 185 14.77 2.70 -6.17
C LEU A 185 16.00 3.31 -6.84
N ASP A 186 15.81 4.33 -7.67
CA ASP A 186 16.87 5.12 -8.30
C ASP A 186 17.44 6.20 -7.36
N ASP A 187 16.59 6.80 -6.52
CA ASP A 187 16.98 7.86 -5.58
C ASP A 187 16.77 7.53 -4.09
N PHE A 188 16.12 6.39 -3.80
CA PHE A 188 15.74 5.93 -2.45
C PHE A 188 14.83 6.91 -1.70
N CYS A 189 13.99 7.64 -2.43
CA CYS A 189 12.96 8.48 -1.88
C CYS A 189 11.61 7.75 -1.76
N LYS A 190 10.84 8.13 -0.73
CA LYS A 190 9.44 7.74 -0.57
C LYS A 190 8.51 8.89 -0.94
N PHE A 191 7.37 8.55 -1.53
CA PHE A 191 6.37 9.47 -2.04
C PHE A 191 4.98 9.01 -1.58
N PHE A 192 4.12 9.92 -1.17
CA PHE A 192 2.70 9.66 -0.90
C PHE A 192 1.92 10.91 -1.27
N GLU A 193 1.10 10.81 -2.32
CA GLU A 193 0.39 11.96 -2.93
C GLU A 193 1.30 13.17 -3.15
N ASP A 194 2.53 12.91 -3.58
CA ASP A 194 3.61 13.91 -3.61
C ASP A 194 4.11 14.10 -5.03
N ALA A 195 3.52 15.07 -5.72
CA ALA A 195 3.79 15.34 -7.12
C ALA A 195 5.07 16.16 -7.35
N ASP A 196 5.57 16.83 -6.30
CA ASP A 196 6.57 17.91 -6.37
C ASP A 196 7.95 17.51 -5.82
N GLY A 197 8.07 16.50 -4.97
CA GLY A 197 9.40 16.03 -4.58
C GLY A 197 9.46 15.09 -3.38
N GLY A 198 10.07 13.92 -3.59
CA GLY A 198 10.14 12.84 -2.62
C GLY A 198 10.92 13.16 -1.35
N ARG A 199 10.75 12.31 -0.34
CA ARG A 199 11.46 12.38 0.94
C ARG A 199 12.48 11.27 1.02
N ASP A 200 13.72 11.59 1.42
CA ASP A 200 14.74 10.57 1.70
C ASP A 200 14.15 9.52 2.65
N TYR A 201 14.18 8.24 2.27
CA TYR A 201 13.53 7.21 3.07
C TYR A 201 14.51 6.47 3.99
N THR A 202 15.65 6.03 3.45
CA THR A 202 16.64 5.27 4.21
C THR A 202 18.05 5.49 3.68
N ASN A 203 19.03 5.37 4.57
CA ASN A 203 20.46 5.36 4.24
C ASN A 203 21.04 3.94 4.19
N ASP A 204 20.22 2.91 4.44
CA ASP A 204 20.64 1.51 4.50
C ASP A 204 20.92 0.94 3.10
N MET A 205 20.41 1.60 2.06
CA MET A 205 20.63 1.29 0.65
C MET A 205 21.37 2.43 -0.04
N LYS A 206 22.29 2.06 -0.93
CA LYS A 206 23.05 3.01 -1.75
C LYS A 206 22.99 2.70 -3.25
N GLN A 207 22.58 1.49 -3.61
CA GLN A 207 22.39 1.04 -4.99
C GLN A 207 21.55 -0.25 -4.96
N ILE A 208 20.80 -0.49 -6.04
CA ILE A 208 20.17 -1.78 -6.30
C ILE A 208 21.12 -2.67 -7.11
N ARG A 209 21.19 -3.95 -6.76
CA ARG A 209 21.95 -4.97 -7.47
C ARG A 209 21.02 -6.05 -8.03
N SER A 210 21.50 -6.74 -9.06
CA SER A 210 20.83 -7.94 -9.56
C SER A 210 20.71 -8.98 -8.43
N GLY A 211 19.51 -9.50 -8.23
CA GLY A 211 19.13 -10.42 -7.16
C GLY A 211 18.63 -9.74 -5.88
N ASP A 212 18.68 -8.41 -5.77
CA ASP A 212 18.10 -7.72 -4.61
C ASP A 212 16.57 -7.87 -4.60
N ILE A 213 16.04 -8.06 -3.40
CA ILE A 213 14.60 -8.22 -3.16
C ILE A 213 14.10 -7.02 -2.37
N VAL A 214 13.09 -6.34 -2.91
CA VAL A 214 12.44 -5.20 -2.25
C VAL A 214 10.97 -5.53 -2.04
N GLY A 215 10.47 -5.36 -0.83
CA GLY A 215 9.07 -5.62 -0.49
C GLY A 215 8.28 -4.38 -0.17
N CYS A 216 6.97 -4.46 -0.29
CA CYS A 216 6.01 -3.45 0.16
C CYS A 216 4.94 -4.13 1.01
N GLY A 217 4.78 -3.62 2.24
CA GLY A 217 3.82 -4.09 3.21
C GLY A 217 2.90 -2.98 3.67
N TYR A 218 1.63 -3.34 3.89
CA TYR A 218 0.64 -2.45 4.47
C TYR A 218 -0.01 -3.12 5.68
N GLU A 219 0.15 -2.52 6.86
CA GLU A 219 -0.45 -2.96 8.11
C GLU A 219 -1.85 -2.36 8.28
N PHE A 220 -2.82 -3.23 8.54
CA PHE A 220 -4.23 -2.90 8.56
C PHE A 220 -4.71 -2.11 9.77
N GLN A 221 -4.04 -2.24 10.92
CA GLN A 221 -4.47 -1.61 12.17
C GLN A 221 -4.12 -0.12 12.20
N THR A 222 -2.89 0.22 11.84
CA THR A 222 -2.39 1.61 11.91
C THR A 222 -2.43 2.33 10.56
N GLY A 223 -2.77 1.63 9.48
CA GLY A 223 -2.63 2.15 8.12
C GLY A 223 -1.17 2.45 7.78
N SER A 224 -0.25 1.63 8.31
CA SER A 224 1.18 1.82 8.10
C SER A 224 1.64 1.13 6.83
N LEU A 225 2.26 1.89 5.94
CA LEU A 225 2.96 1.36 4.78
C LEU A 225 4.46 1.37 5.05
N PHE A 226 5.10 0.24 4.82
CA PHE A 226 6.54 0.05 4.98
C PHE A 226 7.11 -0.71 3.80
N PHE A 227 8.43 -0.66 3.66
CA PHE A 227 9.14 -1.44 2.67
C PHE A 227 10.14 -2.36 3.35
N THR A 228 10.61 -3.36 2.61
CA THR A 228 11.68 -4.25 3.06
C THR A 228 12.80 -4.26 2.02
N TYR A 229 14.01 -4.54 2.47
CA TYR A 229 15.14 -4.78 1.59
C TYR A 229 15.87 -6.04 2.03
N ASN A 230 15.97 -7.01 1.11
CA ASN A 230 16.60 -8.31 1.31
C ASN A 230 16.11 -9.06 2.57
N GLY A 231 14.83 -8.88 2.90
CA GLY A 231 14.13 -9.50 4.03
C GLY A 231 14.22 -8.74 5.35
N VAL A 232 14.83 -7.56 5.36
CA VAL A 232 14.85 -6.66 6.52
C VAL A 232 13.79 -5.59 6.33
N GLN A 233 12.88 -5.48 7.28
CA GLN A 233 11.89 -4.41 7.30
C GLN A 233 12.55 -3.06 7.62
N LEU A 234 12.27 -2.06 6.78
CA LEU A 234 12.68 -0.68 6.98
C LEU A 234 11.66 0.04 7.89
N PRO A 235 12.02 1.19 8.49
CA PRO A 235 11.08 1.97 9.29
C PRO A 235 9.79 2.28 8.52
N PRO A 236 8.62 2.41 9.18
CA PRO A 236 7.39 2.83 8.52
C PRO A 236 7.60 4.02 7.57
N ALA A 237 7.24 3.84 6.29
CA ALA A 237 7.32 4.91 5.29
C ALA A 237 6.22 5.93 5.53
N PHE A 238 5.00 5.45 5.76
CA PHE A 238 3.81 6.24 6.01
C PHE A 238 2.93 5.56 7.07
N THR A 239 2.08 6.35 7.73
CA THR A 239 1.12 5.88 8.75
C THR A 239 -0.21 6.60 8.57
N GLY A 240 -1.32 5.92 8.86
CA GLY A 240 -2.67 6.50 8.72
C GLY A 240 -3.17 6.65 7.28
N ILE A 241 -2.43 6.18 6.28
CA ILE A 241 -2.87 6.27 4.87
C ILE A 241 -3.94 5.22 4.58
N TYR A 242 -4.79 5.47 3.58
CA TYR A 242 -5.88 4.57 3.18
C TYR A 242 -6.84 4.20 4.32
N LEU A 243 -7.03 5.10 5.30
CA LEU A 243 -8.06 4.99 6.31
C LEU A 243 -9.23 5.95 6.01
N PRO A 244 -10.49 5.54 6.25
CA PRO A 244 -10.89 4.20 6.65
C PRO A 244 -10.77 3.19 5.50
N ARG A 245 -10.33 1.96 5.77
CA ARG A 245 -10.04 0.96 4.72
C ARG A 245 -11.22 0.66 3.81
N HIS A 246 -12.44 0.73 4.34
CA HIS A 246 -13.66 0.44 3.57
C HIS A 246 -14.02 1.52 2.55
N ALA A 247 -13.24 2.60 2.44
CA ALA A 247 -13.47 3.67 1.48
C ALA A 247 -12.76 3.46 0.14
N GLN A 248 -11.79 2.53 0.03
CA GLN A 248 -11.05 2.30 -1.22
C GLN A 248 -10.58 0.87 -1.41
N ASP A 249 -10.42 0.49 -2.68
CA ASP A 249 -9.63 -0.66 -3.09
C ASP A 249 -8.20 -0.20 -3.41
N VAL A 250 -7.21 -0.83 -2.77
CA VAL A 250 -5.79 -0.52 -2.98
C VAL A 250 -5.10 -1.66 -3.72
N PHE A 251 -4.38 -1.30 -4.78
CA PHE A 251 -3.66 -2.22 -5.65
C PHE A 251 -2.16 -2.12 -5.36
N ALA A 252 -1.44 -3.23 -5.57
CA ALA A 252 0.01 -3.14 -5.73
C ALA A 252 0.29 -2.32 -6.98
N ALA A 253 1.22 -1.38 -6.88
CA ALA A 253 1.59 -0.46 -7.93
C ALA A 253 3.11 -0.52 -8.12
N ILE A 254 3.55 -0.73 -9.36
CA ILE A 254 4.96 -0.79 -9.70
C ILE A 254 5.20 0.20 -10.84
N GLY A 255 6.05 1.18 -10.61
CA GLY A 255 6.51 2.10 -11.63
C GLY A 255 7.71 1.51 -12.36
N VAL A 256 7.76 1.65 -13.68
CA VAL A 256 8.90 1.21 -14.49
C VAL A 256 9.23 2.21 -15.59
N GLU A 257 10.52 2.42 -15.81
CA GLU A 257 11.10 3.15 -16.94
C GLU A 257 12.39 2.42 -17.37
N GLY A 258 12.71 2.45 -18.66
CA GLY A 258 13.94 1.89 -19.21
C GLY A 258 13.95 0.37 -19.27
N HIS A 259 15.14 -0.21 -19.36
CA HIS A 259 15.35 -1.65 -19.59
C HIS A 259 15.48 -2.39 -18.26
N CYS A 260 14.35 -2.89 -17.77
CA CYS A 260 14.24 -3.55 -16.49
C CYS A 260 13.81 -5.01 -16.66
N ASN A 261 14.24 -5.88 -15.75
CA ASN A 261 13.78 -7.26 -15.65
C ASN A 261 13.63 -7.58 -14.17
N PHE A 262 12.43 -7.92 -13.73
CA PHE A 262 12.16 -8.25 -12.34
C PHE A 262 11.00 -9.23 -12.24
N GLN A 263 10.90 -9.89 -11.10
CA GLN A 263 9.80 -10.77 -10.76
C GLN A 263 8.96 -10.15 -9.66
N VAL A 264 7.65 -10.38 -9.68
CA VAL A 264 6.70 -9.89 -8.67
C VAL A 264 6.08 -11.10 -7.97
N ASN A 265 6.39 -11.26 -6.69
CA ASN A 265 5.89 -12.31 -5.84
C ASN A 265 4.76 -11.76 -4.95
N PHE A 266 3.55 -12.29 -5.13
CA PHE A 266 2.39 -12.03 -4.25
C PHE A 266 2.23 -13.09 -3.14
N GLY A 267 3.19 -14.01 -2.99
CA GLY A 267 3.17 -15.10 -2.00
C GLY A 267 3.09 -16.51 -2.61
N ALA A 268 3.24 -16.61 -3.94
CA ALA A 268 3.34 -17.87 -4.67
C ALA A 268 4.65 -18.62 -4.35
N GLU A 269 5.70 -17.87 -4.04
CA GLU A 269 6.96 -18.37 -3.49
C GLU A 269 7.19 -17.77 -2.09
N LEU A 270 8.10 -18.36 -1.32
CA LEU A 270 8.42 -17.82 0.01
C LEU A 270 9.00 -16.43 -0.12
N PHE A 271 8.45 -15.50 0.66
CA PHE A 271 9.01 -14.17 0.81
C PHE A 271 10.37 -14.21 1.49
N ARG A 272 11.23 -13.27 1.11
CA ARG A 272 12.50 -13.05 1.77
C ARG A 272 12.31 -12.47 3.17
N TRP A 273 11.35 -11.57 3.34
CA TRP A 273 10.88 -11.15 4.65
C TRP A 273 10.07 -12.28 5.31
N LYS A 274 10.50 -12.73 6.49
CA LYS A 274 10.01 -14.00 7.06
C LYS A 274 8.56 -13.91 7.50
N GLU A 275 8.21 -12.82 8.16
CA GLU A 275 6.90 -12.52 8.71
C GLU A 275 5.84 -12.44 7.60
N GLY A 276 6.21 -12.00 6.39
CA GLY A 276 5.33 -11.99 5.22
C GLY A 276 4.81 -13.37 4.83
N ASN A 277 5.51 -14.45 5.24
CA ASN A 277 5.07 -15.82 4.94
C ASN A 277 3.96 -16.31 5.88
N GLU A 278 3.70 -15.61 6.98
CA GLU A 278 2.58 -15.91 7.87
C GLU A 278 1.25 -15.62 7.18
N TRP A 279 0.24 -16.43 7.46
CA TRP A 279 -1.12 -16.24 6.95
C TRP A 279 -1.61 -14.80 7.09
N ALA A 280 -1.27 -14.15 8.20
CA ALA A 280 -1.73 -12.80 8.53
C ALA A 280 -1.27 -11.70 7.56
N TRP A 281 -0.27 -11.96 6.71
CA TRP A 281 0.31 -11.02 5.74
C TRP A 281 0.07 -11.37 4.28
N ARG A 282 -0.48 -12.56 4.01
CA ARG A 282 -0.73 -13.00 2.63
C ARG A 282 -1.91 -12.26 2.00
N VAL A 283 -1.88 -12.05 0.69
CA VAL A 283 -2.91 -11.30 -0.06
C VAL A 283 -4.24 -12.04 -0.17
N GLU A 284 -4.27 -13.37 -0.21
CA GLU A 284 -5.49 -14.18 -0.19
C GLU A 284 -6.13 -14.18 1.20
N GLY A 285 -7.41 -14.54 1.33
CA GLY A 285 -8.03 -14.79 2.62
C GLY A 285 -8.72 -13.62 3.32
N HIS A 286 -8.52 -12.40 2.85
CA HIS A 286 -9.46 -11.31 3.17
C HIS A 286 -10.73 -11.42 2.29
N VAL A 287 -10.57 -11.94 1.07
CA VAL A 287 -11.67 -12.23 0.14
C VAL A 287 -12.43 -13.49 0.59
N GLY A 288 -13.74 -13.38 0.85
CA GLY A 288 -14.59 -14.54 1.17
C GLY A 288 -15.68 -14.32 2.23
N ARG A 289 -15.62 -13.24 3.04
CA ARG A 289 -16.76 -12.74 3.83
C ARG A 289 -16.81 -11.22 3.76
N LEU A 290 -17.96 -10.70 3.32
CA LEU A 290 -18.23 -9.28 3.17
C LEU A 290 -18.08 -8.56 4.52
N THR A 291 -17.71 -7.28 4.49
CA THR A 291 -17.80 -6.43 5.69
C THR A 291 -19.27 -6.29 6.08
N GLY A 292 -19.69 -7.07 7.07
CA GLY A 292 -21.07 -7.17 7.52
C GLY A 292 -21.28 -8.53 8.16
N ASP A 293 -21.71 -8.54 9.41
CA ASP A 293 -21.98 -9.74 10.18
C ASP A 293 -22.89 -10.73 9.40
N PRO A 294 -22.54 -12.03 9.28
CA PRO A 294 -23.45 -13.03 8.72
C PRO A 294 -24.71 -13.25 9.56
N SER A 295 -24.74 -12.77 10.81
CA SER A 295 -25.77 -13.13 11.80
C SER A 295 -27.17 -12.53 11.57
N ASN A 296 -27.36 -11.68 10.57
CA ASN A 296 -28.66 -10.99 10.34
C ASN A 296 -29.42 -11.41 9.07
N PHE A 297 -28.98 -12.44 8.34
CA PHE A 297 -29.68 -12.92 7.13
C PHE A 297 -30.16 -14.38 7.20
N ASP A 298 -29.99 -15.06 8.34
CA ASP A 298 -30.43 -16.46 8.52
C ASP A 298 -31.79 -16.62 9.24
N ASP A 299 -32.45 -15.53 9.66
CA ASP A 299 -33.82 -15.59 10.16
C ASP A 299 -34.79 -14.92 9.17
N GLU A 300 -35.83 -15.67 8.79
CA GLU A 300 -36.89 -15.33 7.83
C GLU A 300 -36.60 -15.53 6.32
N LEU A 301 -36.19 -16.74 5.94
CA LEU A 301 -36.78 -17.34 4.74
C LEU A 301 -38.04 -18.12 5.15
N PRO A 302 -39.24 -17.73 4.67
CA PRO A 302 -40.45 -18.47 4.97
C PRO A 302 -40.32 -19.89 4.42
N SER A 303 -40.50 -20.89 5.28
CA SER A 303 -40.58 -22.27 4.84
C SER A 303 -41.69 -22.42 3.79
N TYR A 304 -41.42 -23.16 2.71
CA TYR A 304 -42.32 -23.44 1.59
C TYR A 304 -43.56 -24.30 1.95
N GLN A 305 -44.09 -24.17 3.17
CA GLN A 305 -45.33 -24.81 3.63
C GLN A 305 -46.48 -23.84 3.94
N GLN A 306 -46.32 -22.53 3.72
CA GLN A 306 -47.40 -21.53 3.91
C GLN A 306 -47.92 -20.90 2.61
N ALA A 307 -47.67 -21.50 1.44
CA ALA A 307 -48.26 -21.10 0.16
C ALA A 307 -49.43 -22.00 -0.31
N ARG A 308 -50.11 -22.65 0.63
CA ARG A 308 -51.43 -23.26 0.41
C ARG A 308 -52.34 -22.78 1.52
N PHE A 309 -53.44 -22.13 1.14
CA PHE A 309 -54.42 -21.42 1.96
C PHE A 309 -54.13 -19.94 2.22
N SER A 310 -54.24 -19.14 1.15
CA SER A 310 -54.97 -17.86 1.12
C SER A 310 -55.12 -17.40 -0.31
#